data_AF-A0A7S4K032-F1
#
_entry.id   AF-A0A7S4K032-F1
#
_cell.length_a   1.000
_cell.length_b   1.000
_cell.length_c   1.000
_cell.angle_alpha   90.00
_cell.angle_beta   90.00
_cell.angle_gamma   90.00
#
_symmetry.space_group_name_H-M   'P 1'
#
loop_
_entity.id
_entity.type
_entity.pdbx_description
1 polymer ?
#
loop_
_entity_poly.entity_id
_entity_poly.type
_entity_poly.pdbx_seq_one_letter_code
_entity_poly.pdbx_strand_id
1 'polypeptide(L)'
;AGALTDAQREVVSRKLKEATHARTSRQHSPPQPTLPQDEVEQLLLPTAAAAELTDEAERERLLKLLRRHGHGCNEAADFEAAHFWFDCAFALAQQTADLLSAANMRLKLLDTSPVSEALYLHVLTELDLPEREQAMAEKKLTQLQENRKHSSEPVEYGDVYGEATV
;
A
#
# COMPACT_ATOMS: atom_id res chain seq x y z
N ALA A 1 -16.17 -48.29 3.12
CA ALA A 1 -15.12 -47.43 2.54
C ALA A 1 -14.26 -48.29 1.61
N GLY A 2 -14.29 -48.01 0.31
CA GLY A 2 -13.52 -48.79 -0.67
C GLY A 2 -12.03 -48.47 -0.57
N ALA A 3 -11.20 -49.49 -0.42
CA ALA A 3 -9.74 -49.32 -0.43
C ALA A 3 -9.29 -48.88 -1.83
N LEU A 4 -8.42 -47.86 -1.88
CA LEU A 4 -7.84 -47.38 -3.14
C LEU A 4 -7.11 -48.52 -3.85
N THR A 5 -7.16 -48.55 -5.18
CA THR A 5 -6.37 -49.48 -5.99
C THR A 5 -4.91 -49.02 -6.06
N ASP A 6 -3.98 -49.93 -6.40
CA ASP A 6 -2.55 -49.59 -6.45
C ASP A 6 -2.25 -48.51 -7.50
N ALA A 7 -2.98 -48.52 -8.61
CA ALA A 7 -2.92 -47.46 -9.62
C ALA A 7 -3.35 -46.09 -9.06
N GLN A 8 -4.36 -46.05 -8.18
CA GLN A 8 -4.80 -44.83 -7.53
C GLN A 8 -3.78 -44.35 -6.49
N ARG A 9 -3.16 -45.26 -5.74
CA ARG A 9 -2.07 -44.93 -4.80
C ARG A 9 -0.85 -44.33 -5.50
N GLU A 10 -0.50 -44.83 -6.68
CA GLU A 10 0.62 -44.32 -7.46
C GLU A 10 0.34 -42.90 -7.98
N VAL A 11 -0.86 -42.65 -8.50
CA VAL A 11 -1.26 -41.31 -8.97
C VAL A 11 -1.29 -40.31 -7.82
N VAL A 12 -1.82 -40.69 -6.65
CA VAL A 12 -1.82 -39.83 -5.46
C VAL A 12 -0.38 -39.52 -5.03
N SER A 13 0.50 -40.52 -4.99
CA SER A 13 1.90 -40.33 -4.60
C SER A 13 2.65 -39.41 -5.56
N ARG A 14 2.37 -39.51 -6.86
CA ARG A 14 2.96 -38.66 -7.89
C ARG A 14 2.46 -37.21 -7.76
N LYS A 15 1.15 -37.01 -7.61
CA LYS A 15 0.56 -35.69 -7.39
C LYS A 15 1.01 -35.05 -6.08
N LEU A 16 1.22 -35.84 -5.03
CA LEU A 16 1.73 -35.35 -3.76
C LEU A 16 3.19 -34.85 -3.91
N LYS A 17 4.02 -35.58 -4.67
CA LYS A 17 5.40 -35.18 -4.98
C LYS A 17 5.45 -33.94 -5.88
N GLU A 18 4.59 -33.84 -6.87
CA GLU A 18 4.47 -32.64 -7.72
C GLU A 18 4.00 -31.44 -6.89
N ALA A 19 3.05 -31.63 -5.97
CA ALA A 19 2.56 -30.59 -5.07
C ALA A 19 3.63 -30.14 -4.06
N THR A 20 4.45 -31.05 -3.53
CA THR A 20 5.57 -30.66 -2.66
C THR A 20 6.65 -29.92 -3.43
N HIS A 21 7.05 -30.36 -4.63
CA HIS A 21 8.00 -29.62 -5.47
C HIS A 21 7.48 -28.24 -5.88
N ALA A 22 6.19 -28.10 -6.20
CA ALA A 22 5.58 -26.81 -6.49
C ALA A 22 5.52 -25.89 -5.25
N ARG A 23 5.45 -26.46 -4.05
CA ARG A 23 5.49 -25.72 -2.77
C ARG A 23 6.89 -25.21 -2.47
N THR A 24 7.93 -26.02 -2.70
CA THR A 24 9.33 -25.61 -2.49
C THR A 24 9.77 -24.53 -3.47
N SER A 25 9.30 -24.58 -4.73
CA SER A 25 9.56 -23.54 -5.72
C SER A 25 8.79 -22.23 -5.47
N ARG A 26 7.71 -22.25 -4.67
CA ARG A 26 6.96 -21.04 -4.25
C ARG A 26 7.49 -20.41 -2.95
N GLN A 27 8.45 -21.03 -2.27
CA GLN A 27 9.01 -20.54 -1.01
C GLN A 27 10.21 -19.59 -1.18
N HIS A 28 10.53 -19.11 -2.39
CA HIS A 28 11.64 -18.17 -2.65
C HIS A 28 11.20 -16.84 -3.26
N SER A 29 9.94 -16.47 -3.10
CA SER A 29 9.53 -15.09 -3.28
C SER A 29 8.58 -14.74 -2.15
N PRO A 30 8.86 -13.71 -1.34
CA PRO A 30 7.83 -13.18 -0.45
C PRO A 30 6.61 -12.89 -1.32
N PRO A 31 5.38 -13.21 -0.88
CA PRO A 31 4.20 -12.75 -1.57
C PRO A 31 4.33 -11.23 -1.65
N GLN A 32 4.67 -10.72 -2.84
CA GLN A 32 4.49 -9.30 -3.07
C GLN A 32 2.99 -9.09 -2.92
N PRO A 33 2.54 -8.22 -2.01
CA PRO A 33 1.17 -7.79 -2.05
C PRO A 33 1.01 -7.09 -3.40
N THR A 34 0.54 -7.84 -4.39
CA THR A 34 -0.13 -7.23 -5.53
C THR A 34 -1.33 -6.57 -4.91
N LEU A 35 -1.18 -5.30 -4.53
CA LEU A 35 -2.31 -4.39 -4.64
C LEU A 35 -2.93 -4.67 -6.01
N PRO A 36 -4.25 -4.78 -6.13
CA PRO A 36 -4.85 -4.74 -7.44
C PRO A 36 -4.29 -3.48 -8.10
N GLN A 37 -3.50 -3.61 -9.16
CA GLN A 37 -2.95 -2.44 -9.88
C GLN A 37 -4.09 -1.46 -10.19
N ASP A 38 -5.27 -2.03 -10.44
CA ASP A 38 -6.59 -1.40 -10.52
C ASP A 38 -6.89 -0.37 -9.42
N GLU A 39 -6.53 -0.58 -8.15
CA GLU A 39 -6.80 0.38 -7.06
C GLU A 39 -5.89 1.62 -7.16
N VAL A 40 -4.61 1.41 -7.48
CA VAL A 40 -3.66 2.52 -7.66
C VAL A 40 -3.99 3.28 -8.93
N GLU A 41 -4.31 2.57 -10.02
CA GLU A 41 -4.75 3.18 -11.27
C GLU A 41 -6.02 4.02 -11.08
N GLN A 42 -7.02 3.52 -10.35
CA GLN A 42 -8.23 4.27 -10.05
C GLN A 42 -7.95 5.57 -9.26
N LEU A 43 -6.98 5.55 -8.34
CA LEU A 43 -6.57 6.73 -7.59
C LEU A 43 -5.82 7.75 -8.46
N LEU A 44 -5.12 7.29 -9.49
CA LEU A 44 -4.36 8.15 -10.41
C LEU A 44 -5.21 8.74 -11.54
N LEU A 45 -6.44 8.28 -11.74
CA LEU A 45 -7.31 8.81 -12.78
C LEU A 45 -7.93 10.15 -12.39
N PRO A 46 -7.95 11.16 -13.29
CA PRO A 46 -8.70 12.38 -13.08
C PRO A 46 -10.19 12.08 -12.88
N THR A 47 -10.81 12.74 -11.90
CA THR A 47 -12.25 12.58 -11.69
C THR A 47 -13.05 13.32 -12.77
N ALA A 48 -14.17 12.75 -13.20
CA ALA A 48 -15.07 13.43 -14.16
C ALA A 48 -15.53 14.80 -13.64
N ALA A 49 -15.70 14.95 -12.32
CA ALA A 49 -16.04 16.21 -11.68
C ALA A 49 -14.96 17.29 -11.85
N ALA A 50 -13.68 16.93 -11.93
CA ALA A 50 -12.61 17.88 -12.21
C ALA A 50 -12.70 18.47 -13.63
N ALA A 51 -13.27 17.72 -14.58
CA ALA A 51 -13.45 18.17 -15.96
C ALA A 51 -14.64 19.14 -16.13
N GLU A 52 -15.57 19.19 -15.17
CA GLU A 52 -16.73 20.08 -15.20
C GLU A 52 -16.41 21.50 -14.72
N LEU A 53 -15.32 21.66 -13.95
CA LEU A 53 -14.81 22.96 -13.50
C LEU A 53 -14.02 23.63 -14.63
N THR A 54 -14.74 24.34 -15.50
CA THR A 54 -14.16 25.05 -16.65
C THR A 54 -13.58 26.43 -16.32
N ASP A 55 -13.96 27.02 -15.18
CA ASP A 55 -13.39 28.28 -14.71
C ASP A 55 -12.09 28.01 -13.92
N GLU A 56 -10.96 28.36 -14.52
CA GLU A 56 -9.64 28.18 -13.92
C GLU A 56 -9.45 29.00 -12.63
N ALA A 57 -10.08 30.18 -12.51
CA ALA A 57 -9.97 31.00 -11.31
C ALA A 57 -10.75 30.38 -10.14
N GLU A 58 -11.91 29.80 -10.42
CA GLU A 58 -12.68 29.04 -9.42
C GLU A 58 -11.95 27.77 -9.01
N ARG A 59 -11.40 27.04 -9.98
CA ARG A 59 -10.59 25.84 -9.75
C ARG A 59 -9.39 26.14 -8.85
N GLU A 60 -8.62 27.17 -9.14
CA GLU A 60 -7.46 27.59 -8.34
C GLU A 60 -7.88 28.02 -6.92
N ARG A 61 -9.02 28.70 -6.78
CA ARG A 61 -9.56 29.07 -5.46
C ARG A 61 -9.94 27.83 -4.65
N LEU A 62 -10.63 26.87 -5.26
CA LEU A 62 -11.01 25.61 -4.63
C LEU A 62 -9.77 24.82 -4.21
N LEU A 63 -8.78 24.73 -5.08
CA LEU A 63 -7.52 24.01 -4.83
C LEU A 63 -6.79 24.56 -3.60
N LYS A 64 -6.71 25.89 -3.47
CA LYS A 64 -6.16 26.56 -2.28
C LYS A 64 -6.93 26.22 -1.00
N LEU A 65 -8.25 26.14 -1.06
CA LEU A 65 -9.07 25.77 0.09
C LEU A 65 -8.83 24.31 0.51
N LEU A 66 -8.83 23.38 -0.45
CA LEU A 66 -8.57 21.96 -0.20
C LEU A 66 -7.21 21.76 0.49
N ARG A 67 -6.14 22.35 -0.06
CA ARG A 67 -4.80 22.27 0.53
C ARG A 67 -4.74 22.89 1.92
N ARG A 68 -5.37 24.05 2.13
CA ARG A 68 -5.41 24.70 3.45
C ARG A 68 -6.08 23.79 4.48
N HIS A 69 -7.18 23.14 4.14
CA HIS A 69 -7.84 22.18 5.03
C HIS A 69 -6.98 20.94 5.26
N GLY A 70 -6.36 20.37 4.22
CA GLY A 70 -5.44 19.24 4.34
C GLY A 70 -4.27 19.52 5.29
N HIS A 71 -3.63 20.69 5.15
CA HIS A 71 -2.57 21.12 6.05
C HIS A 71 -3.07 21.34 7.49
N GLY A 72 -4.22 22.00 7.67
CA GLY A 72 -4.80 22.21 9.00
C GLY A 72 -5.15 20.90 9.73
N CYS A 73 -5.73 19.92 9.03
CA CYS A 73 -6.00 18.59 9.58
C CYS A 73 -4.69 17.84 9.92
N ASN A 74 -3.67 17.93 9.06
CA ASN A 74 -2.37 17.31 9.33
C ASN A 74 -1.67 17.92 10.57
N GLU A 75 -1.75 19.23 10.75
CA GLU A 75 -1.26 19.92 11.97
C GLU A 75 -2.03 19.49 13.22
N ALA A 76 -3.33 19.25 13.11
CA ALA A 76 -4.18 18.73 14.17
C ALA A 76 -4.05 17.21 14.41
N ALA A 77 -3.16 16.52 13.66
CA ALA A 77 -2.99 15.07 13.66
C ALA A 77 -4.24 14.26 13.24
N ASP A 78 -5.20 14.89 12.58
CA ASP A 78 -6.33 14.23 11.94
C ASP A 78 -5.92 13.77 10.53
N PHE A 79 -5.24 12.62 10.47
CA PHE A 79 -4.64 12.12 9.23
C PHE A 79 -5.68 11.56 8.25
N GLU A 80 -6.84 11.10 8.72
CA GLU A 80 -7.94 10.66 7.85
C GLU A 80 -8.52 11.85 7.08
N ALA A 81 -8.87 12.92 7.79
CA ALA A 81 -9.37 14.14 7.14
C ALA A 81 -8.29 14.77 6.25
N ALA A 82 -7.04 14.83 6.72
CA ALA A 82 -5.94 15.35 5.92
C ALA A 82 -5.75 14.56 4.62
N HIS A 83 -5.78 13.23 4.71
CA HIS A 83 -5.73 12.35 3.54
C HIS A 83 -6.84 12.69 2.55
N PHE A 84 -8.09 12.75 3.01
CA PHE A 84 -9.24 13.06 2.17
C PHE A 84 -9.09 14.40 1.42
N TRP A 85 -8.63 15.45 2.09
CA TRP A 85 -8.45 16.76 1.47
C TRP A 85 -7.34 16.79 0.42
N PHE A 86 -6.21 16.12 0.68
CA PHE A 86 -5.13 16.01 -0.30
C PHE A 86 -5.53 15.13 -1.49
N ASP A 87 -6.30 14.06 -1.25
CA ASP A 87 -6.82 13.20 -2.31
C ASP A 87 -7.78 13.97 -3.23
N CYS A 88 -8.66 14.81 -2.67
CA CYS A 88 -9.51 15.71 -3.45
C CYS A 88 -8.68 16.74 -4.25
N ALA A 89 -7.63 17.30 -3.65
CA ALA A 89 -6.77 18.26 -4.33
C ALA A 89 -6.03 17.61 -5.52
N PHE A 90 -5.53 16.39 -5.33
CA PHE A 90 -4.91 15.60 -6.38
C PHE A 90 -5.93 15.23 -7.48
N ALA A 91 -7.12 14.76 -7.12
CA ALA A 91 -8.19 14.46 -8.07
C ALA A 91 -8.55 15.67 -8.96
N LEU A 92 -8.43 16.89 -8.43
CA LEU A 92 -8.74 18.13 -9.15
C LEU A 92 -7.59 18.68 -10.01
N ALA A 93 -6.34 18.55 -9.54
CA ALA A 93 -5.19 19.19 -10.19
C ALA A 93 -4.07 18.28 -10.67
N GLN A 94 -4.09 17.02 -10.28
CA GLN A 94 -3.08 16.01 -10.63
C GLN A 94 -1.66 16.49 -10.32
N GLN A 95 -1.49 17.28 -9.26
CA GLN A 95 -0.19 17.77 -8.84
C GLN A 95 0.50 16.78 -7.91
N THR A 96 1.73 16.42 -8.25
CA THR A 96 2.53 15.43 -7.53
C THR A 96 2.68 15.73 -6.04
N ALA A 97 2.76 17.00 -5.67
CA ALA A 97 2.84 17.43 -4.27
C ALA A 97 1.60 17.02 -3.44
N ASP A 98 0.40 17.07 -4.04
CA ASP A 98 -0.84 16.64 -3.38
C ASP A 98 -0.86 15.10 -3.24
N LEU A 99 -0.43 14.37 -4.27
CA LEU A 99 -0.32 12.91 -4.24
C LEU A 99 0.66 12.43 -3.15
N LEU A 100 1.83 13.06 -3.06
CA LEU A 100 2.83 12.78 -2.02
C LEU A 100 2.29 13.10 -0.63
N SER A 101 1.50 14.16 -0.48
CA SER A 101 0.84 14.51 0.78
C SER A 101 -0.18 13.46 1.18
N ALA A 102 -1.02 13.00 0.25
CA ALA A 102 -1.99 11.92 0.47
C ALA A 102 -1.29 10.60 0.84
N ALA A 103 -0.26 10.19 0.10
CA ALA A 103 0.55 9.01 0.41
C ALA A 103 1.16 9.09 1.81
N ASN A 104 1.74 10.24 2.18
CA ASN A 104 2.30 10.43 3.52
C ASN A 104 1.24 10.35 4.63
N MET A 105 0.01 10.83 4.40
CA MET A 105 -1.06 10.66 5.38
C MET A 105 -1.48 9.18 5.52
N ARG A 106 -1.55 8.43 4.41
CA ARG A 106 -1.80 6.97 4.45
C ARG A 106 -0.73 6.23 5.26
N LEU A 107 0.54 6.57 5.06
CA LEU A 107 1.65 6.02 5.85
C LEU A 107 1.52 6.34 7.34
N LYS A 108 1.03 7.54 7.72
CA LYS A 108 0.80 7.88 9.13
C LYS A 108 -0.36 7.11 9.76
N LEU A 109 -1.38 6.74 8.96
CA LEU A 109 -2.52 5.94 9.41
C LEU A 109 -2.16 4.45 9.49
N LEU A 110 -1.41 3.96 8.51
CA LEU A 110 -0.97 2.58 8.41
C LEU A 110 0.48 2.57 7.91
N ASP A 111 1.39 2.28 8.83
CA ASP A 111 2.85 2.35 8.63
C ASP A 111 3.42 1.23 7.74
N THR A 112 2.56 0.30 7.33
CA THR A 112 2.80 -0.81 6.40
C THR A 112 1.87 -0.73 5.19
N SER A 113 1.27 0.44 4.91
CA SER A 113 0.29 0.62 3.85
C SER A 113 0.86 0.24 2.48
N PRO A 114 0.36 -0.83 1.85
CA PRO A 114 0.84 -1.22 0.53
C PRO A 114 0.49 -0.14 -0.50
N VAL A 115 -0.69 0.49 -0.40
CA VAL A 115 -1.08 1.59 -1.30
C VAL A 115 -0.10 2.75 -1.21
N SER A 116 0.32 3.14 0.00
CA SER A 116 1.33 4.19 0.14
C SER A 116 2.67 3.78 -0.49
N GLU A 117 3.07 2.52 -0.36
CA GLU A 117 4.30 1.98 -0.99
C GLU A 117 4.23 2.11 -2.52
N ALA A 118 3.12 1.67 -3.12
CA ALA A 118 2.92 1.76 -4.57
C ALA A 118 2.85 3.20 -5.08
N LEU A 119 2.25 4.13 -4.34
CA LEU A 119 2.22 5.54 -4.70
C LEU A 119 3.62 6.15 -4.71
N TYR A 120 4.46 5.88 -3.70
CA TYR A 120 5.84 6.36 -3.71
C TYR A 120 6.65 5.75 -4.84
N LEU A 121 6.48 4.46 -5.13
CA LEU A 121 7.11 3.81 -6.27
C LEU A 121 6.69 4.48 -7.59
N HIS A 122 5.40 4.69 -7.81
CA HIS A 122 4.88 5.35 -9.00
C HIS A 122 5.48 6.74 -9.20
N VAL A 123 5.50 7.56 -8.14
CA VAL A 123 6.08 8.90 -8.22
C VAL A 123 7.57 8.84 -8.56
N LEU A 124 8.32 7.91 -7.97
CA LEU A 124 9.76 7.78 -8.20
C LEU A 124 10.10 7.19 -9.57
N THR A 125 9.19 6.46 -10.22
CA THR A 125 9.44 5.86 -11.55
C THR A 125 8.90 6.70 -12.70
N GLU A 126 7.72 7.28 -12.54
CA GLU A 126 6.98 7.90 -13.65
C GLU A 126 7.06 9.43 -13.67
N LEU A 127 7.43 10.08 -12.56
CA LEU A 127 7.34 11.53 -12.42
C LEU A 127 8.71 12.18 -12.23
N ASP A 128 8.94 13.28 -12.96
CA ASP A 128 10.13 14.11 -12.76
C ASP A 128 9.93 14.98 -11.52
N LEU A 129 10.69 14.67 -10.46
CA LEU A 129 10.57 15.30 -9.16
C LEU A 129 11.71 16.30 -8.91
N PRO A 130 11.44 17.44 -8.25
CA PRO A 130 12.48 18.20 -7.59
C PRO A 130 13.26 17.33 -6.60
N GLU A 131 14.58 17.54 -6.53
CA GLU A 131 15.51 16.75 -5.68
C GLU A 131 15.02 16.59 -4.23
N ARG A 132 14.45 17.66 -3.66
CA ARG A 132 13.90 17.64 -2.30
C ARG A 132 12.74 16.67 -2.14
N GLU A 133 11.84 16.61 -3.12
CA GLU A 133 10.66 15.75 -3.08
C GLU A 133 11.05 14.31 -3.35
N GLN A 134 12.01 14.08 -4.24
CA GLN A 134 12.59 12.76 -4.50
C GLN A 134 13.22 12.17 -3.23
N ALA A 135 14.12 12.93 -2.58
CA ALA A 135 14.78 12.47 -1.35
C ALA A 135 13.77 12.18 -0.21
N MET A 136 12.67 12.94 -0.15
CA MET A 136 11.58 12.69 0.79
C MET A 136 10.85 11.39 0.46
N ALA A 137 10.45 11.20 -0.79
CA ALA A 137 9.76 9.99 -1.26
C ALA A 137 10.60 8.73 -1.05
N GLU A 138 11.90 8.76 -1.39
CA GLU A 138 12.84 7.65 -1.18
C GLU A 138 12.96 7.28 0.31
N LYS A 139 13.09 8.30 1.18
CA LYS A 139 13.14 8.09 2.64
C LYS A 139 11.85 7.44 3.15
N LYS A 140 10.70 7.89 2.68
CA LYS A 140 9.39 7.37 3.09
C LYS A 140 9.13 5.95 2.59
N LEU A 141 9.55 5.65 1.35
CA LEU A 141 9.48 4.31 0.79
C LEU A 141 10.37 3.33 1.58
N THR A 142 11.58 3.75 1.93
CA THR A 142 12.50 2.93 2.74
C THR A 142 11.88 2.65 4.12
N GLN A 143 11.30 3.67 4.77
CA GLN A 143 10.58 3.51 6.04
C GLN A 143 9.46 2.45 5.95
N LEU A 144 8.62 2.52 4.90
CA LEU A 144 7.54 1.54 4.68
C LEU A 144 8.09 0.10 4.53
N GLN A 145 9.14 -0.07 3.74
CA GLN A 145 9.74 -1.38 3.50
C GLN A 145 10.39 -1.96 4.76
N GLU A 146 10.99 -1.12 5.60
CA GLU A 146 11.52 -1.52 6.90
C GLU A 146 10.40 -1.93 7.85
N ASN A 147 9.34 -1.13 7.99
CA ASN A 147 8.20 -1.45 8.83
C ASN A 147 7.55 -2.79 8.44
N ARG A 148 7.42 -3.05 7.15
CA ARG A 148 6.86 -4.30 6.64
C ARG A 148 7.71 -5.53 7.01
N LYS A 149 9.04 -5.40 6.96
CA LYS A 149 9.96 -6.48 7.37
C LYS A 149 9.78 -6.81 8.85
N HIS A 150 9.76 -5.81 9.72
CA HIS A 150 9.58 -6.01 11.16
C HIS A 150 8.19 -6.56 11.52
N SER A 151 7.14 -6.12 10.81
CA SER A 151 5.78 -6.65 11.00
C SER A 151 5.63 -8.12 10.55
N SER A 152 6.57 -8.64 9.76
CA SER A 152 6.58 -10.03 9.28
C SER A 152 7.41 -10.99 10.13
N GLU A 153 8.11 -10.49 11.16
CA GLU A 153 8.81 -11.35 12.11
C GLU A 153 7.80 -12.07 13.03
N PRO A 154 7.91 -13.40 13.20
CA PRO A 154 7.03 -14.12 14.10
C PRO A 154 7.22 -13.59 15.53
N VAL A 155 6.13 -13.12 16.13
CA VAL A 155 6.10 -12.81 17.57
C VAL A 155 6.46 -14.10 18.30
N GLU A 156 7.65 -14.16 18.89
CA GLU A 156 8.06 -15.22 19.81
C GLU A 156 7.09 -15.17 21.00
N TYR A 157 6.03 -15.99 20.94
CA TYR A 157 5.22 -16.28 22.11
C TYR A 157 6.13 -17.07 23.06
N GLY A 158 6.71 -16.37 24.04
CA GLY A 158 7.42 -17.02 25.13
C GLY A 158 6.51 -18.07 25.75
N ASP A 159 7.03 -19.29 25.87
CA ASP A 159 6.38 -20.43 26.52
C ASP A 159 6.02 -20.07 27.97
N VAL A 160 4.82 -19.53 28.19
CA VAL A 160 4.22 -19.40 29.52
C VAL A 160 3.28 -20.58 29.74
N TYR A 161 3.82 -21.79 29.67
CA TYR A 161 3.23 -22.94 30.37
C TYR A 161 4.01 -23.14 31.65
N GLY A 162 3.66 -22.33 32.67
CA GLY A 162 4.04 -22.61 34.04
C GLY A 162 3.43 -23.95 34.45
N GLU A 163 4.29 -24.89 34.83
CA GLU A 163 3.94 -26.16 35.44
C GLU A 163 3.01 -25.92 36.65
N ALA A 164 1.74 -26.27 36.51
CA ALA A 164 0.87 -26.49 37.67
C ALA A 164 1.12 -27.93 38.15
N THR A 165 2.06 -28.08 39.09
CA THR A 165 2.18 -29.28 39.91
C THR A 165 1.07 -29.25 40.96
N VAL A 166 0.23 -30.30 40.98
CA VAL A 166 -0.67 -30.65 42.09
C VAL A 166 -0.11 -31.88 42.77
#